data_AF-A0A2N2PCB2-F1
#
_entry.id   AF-A0A2N2PCB2-F1
#
_cell.length_a   1.000
_cell.length_b   1.000
_cell.length_c   1.000
_cell.angle_alpha   90.00
_cell.angle_beta   90.00
_cell.angle_gamma   90.00
#
_symmetry.space_group_name_H-M   'P 1'
#
loop_
_entity.id
_entity.type
_entity.pdbx_description
1 polymer ?
#
loop_
_entity_poly.entity_id
_entity_poly.type
_entity_poly.pdbx_seq_one_letter_code
_entity_poly.pdbx_strand_id
1 'polypeptide(L)'
;MNTIQSEIISNFKTDPGNTVQIEHAFTKGEIRSQIFDRFNQPNSYLLLPEISDSVAIKRLIVLVPAASFSASEFSSKLRLFLLENSTILFISIITDQEQELLARRQLLFLEQMSRSSKIKVHTKLVPQESWVKEIECITQPGDLILCSENHFERQSIRNPVSVGREISSKLHLPVLVLQNIDFIRQTPTKKKGRELIAWIVFFLVISFFTFFQFQIYQYITGWIGTMFFSVTVIIEFYLIWKINKIFS
;
A
#
# COMPACT_ATOMS: atom_id res chain seq x y z
N MET A 1 14.99 -18.44 52.05
CA MET A 1 14.50 -18.74 50.69
C MET A 1 15.35 -17.93 49.72
N ASN A 2 16.27 -18.67 49.07
CA ASN A 2 17.11 -18.41 47.88
C ASN A 2 17.87 -17.07 47.84
N THR A 3 19.18 -16.94 48.04
CA THR A 3 20.37 -17.80 47.80
C THR A 3 20.50 -18.27 46.35
N ILE A 4 21.29 -17.54 45.55
CA ILE A 4 22.39 -17.96 44.65
C ILE A 4 22.64 -16.81 43.65
N GLN A 5 23.66 -16.01 43.94
CA GLN A 5 24.30 -15.05 43.03
C GLN A 5 25.81 -15.17 43.31
N SER A 6 26.50 -16.05 42.57
CA SER A 6 27.97 -16.12 42.49
C SER A 6 28.36 -17.28 41.57
N GLU A 7 29.46 -17.12 40.83
CA GLU A 7 29.99 -18.02 39.78
C GLU A 7 29.24 -17.84 38.45
N ILE A 8 29.81 -17.21 37.42
CA ILE A 8 31.02 -17.65 36.71
C ILE A 8 31.77 -16.41 36.18
N ILE A 9 32.95 -16.16 36.76
CA ILE A 9 34.03 -15.41 36.12
C ILE A 9 35.26 -16.32 36.25
N SER A 10 35.70 -16.91 35.14
CA SER A 10 37.12 -17.18 34.88
C SER A 10 37.28 -17.89 33.54
N ASN A 11 37.98 -17.21 32.62
CA ASN A 11 38.96 -17.76 31.67
C ASN A 11 38.95 -16.99 30.36
N PHE A 12 39.53 -15.79 30.38
CA PHE A 12 40.16 -15.24 29.19
C PHE A 12 41.58 -14.82 29.55
N LYS A 13 42.52 -15.61 29.02
CA LYS A 13 43.96 -15.40 29.06
C LYS A 13 44.26 -14.23 28.10
N THR A 14 44.75 -13.13 28.65
CA THR A 14 45.17 -11.95 27.90
C THR A 14 46.56 -12.16 27.31
N ASP A 15 46.70 -11.90 26.02
CA ASP A 15 47.94 -11.82 25.28
C ASP A 15 48.42 -10.34 25.32
N PRO A 16 49.59 -10.01 25.87
CA PRO A 16 50.01 -8.63 26.05
C PRO A 16 50.83 -8.16 24.84
N GLY A 17 50.16 -7.58 23.84
CA GLY A 17 50.93 -7.00 22.72
C GLY A 17 50.15 -6.59 21.49
N ASN A 18 49.11 -5.76 21.63
CA ASN A 18 48.77 -4.84 20.54
C ASN A 18 47.87 -3.71 21.03
N THR A 19 48.44 -2.53 21.16
CA THR A 19 47.71 -1.28 21.36
C THR A 19 47.16 -0.84 20.00
N VAL A 20 45.98 -1.34 19.64
CA VAL A 20 45.17 -0.73 18.59
C VAL A 20 44.01 -0.03 19.28
N GLN A 21 44.09 1.29 19.34
CA GLN A 21 42.94 2.13 19.61
C GLN A 21 41.93 1.91 18.48
N ILE A 22 40.83 1.20 18.78
CA ILE A 22 39.56 1.38 18.05
C ILE A 22 38.55 1.85 19.08
N GLU A 23 38.42 3.17 19.09
CA GLU A 23 37.37 3.96 19.69
C GLU A 23 35.99 3.44 19.22
N HIS A 24 35.09 3.23 20.18
CA HIS A 24 33.65 2.94 20.02
C HIS A 24 33.22 1.63 19.36
N ALA A 25 33.63 0.50 19.96
CA ALA A 25 32.77 -0.69 19.99
C ALA A 25 31.56 -0.43 20.90
N PHE A 26 30.49 0.17 20.36
CA PHE A 26 29.20 0.19 21.04
C PHE A 26 28.70 -1.24 21.20
N THR A 27 28.53 -1.65 22.44
CA THR A 27 28.09 -2.98 22.85
C THR A 27 26.79 -3.35 22.13
N LYS A 28 26.77 -4.49 21.44
CA LYS A 28 25.66 -5.04 20.63
C LYS A 28 24.29 -5.03 21.35
N GLY A 29 24.27 -5.01 22.69
CA GLY A 29 23.05 -4.89 23.49
C GLY A 29 22.50 -3.47 23.66
N GLU A 30 23.35 -2.43 23.62
CA GLU A 30 22.99 -1.05 23.97
C GLU A 30 22.41 -0.28 22.77
N ILE A 31 22.89 -0.58 21.56
CA ILE A 31 22.26 -0.11 20.32
C ILE A 31 20.87 -0.74 20.17
N ARG A 32 20.71 -2.00 20.63
CA ARG A 32 19.44 -2.72 20.52
C ARG A 32 18.36 -2.11 21.40
N SER A 33 18.68 -1.67 22.63
CA SER A 33 17.72 -0.98 23.50
C SER A 33 17.32 0.39 22.95
N GLN A 34 18.28 1.22 22.52
CA GLN A 34 17.95 2.56 22.01
C GLN A 34 17.10 2.52 20.73
N ILE A 35 17.39 1.59 19.83
CA ILE A 35 16.58 1.36 18.63
C ILE A 35 15.18 0.91 19.07
N PHE A 36 15.09 -0.10 19.93
CA PHE A 36 13.81 -0.65 20.35
C PHE A 36 12.94 0.39 21.07
N ASP A 37 13.52 1.17 21.98
CA ASP A 37 12.81 2.22 22.72
C ASP A 37 12.33 3.34 21.78
N ARG A 38 13.10 3.67 20.75
CA ARG A 38 12.70 4.66 19.73
C ARG A 38 11.55 4.15 18.86
N PHE A 39 11.51 2.86 18.56
CA PHE A 39 10.47 2.25 17.71
C PHE A 39 9.23 1.81 18.49
N ASN A 40 9.30 1.74 19.83
CA ASN A 40 8.18 1.45 20.71
C ASN A 40 7.39 2.72 21.08
N GLN A 41 7.04 3.52 20.06
CA GLN A 41 6.20 4.70 20.23
C GLN A 41 4.72 4.31 20.39
N PRO A 42 3.91 5.10 21.11
CA PRO A 42 2.47 4.93 21.10
C PRO A 42 1.98 5.05 19.65
N ASN A 43 1.27 4.03 19.16
CA ASN A 43 0.76 3.91 17.78
C ASN A 43 1.77 3.40 16.74
N SER A 44 2.81 2.68 17.14
CA SER A 44 3.61 1.87 16.22
C SER A 44 4.02 0.55 16.84
N TYR A 45 4.18 -0.48 16.01
CA TYR A 45 4.76 -1.75 16.44
C TYR A 45 5.76 -2.27 15.42
N LEU A 46 6.78 -2.97 15.91
CA LEU A 46 7.83 -3.56 15.09
C LEU A 46 7.57 -5.06 14.93
N LEU A 47 7.45 -5.50 13.68
CA LEU A 47 7.43 -6.91 13.31
C LEU A 47 8.88 -7.33 13.06
N LEU A 48 9.43 -8.12 13.98
CA LEU A 48 10.77 -8.70 13.86
C LEU A 48 10.65 -10.14 13.33
N PRO A 49 11.47 -10.53 12.35
CA PRO A 49 11.59 -11.93 11.96
C PRO A 49 12.28 -12.73 13.08
N GLU A 50 11.94 -14.00 13.23
CA GLU A 50 12.45 -14.86 14.31
C GLU A 50 13.99 -15.06 14.26
N ILE A 51 14.63 -14.82 13.11
CA ILE A 51 16.04 -15.17 12.84
C ILE A 51 16.93 -13.92 12.60
N SER A 52 16.49 -12.70 12.94
CA SER A 52 17.35 -11.53 12.70
C SER A 52 18.46 -11.39 13.73
N ASP A 53 19.70 -11.60 13.26
CA ASP A 53 20.87 -10.96 13.84
C ASP A 53 20.65 -9.44 13.91
N SER A 54 21.24 -8.77 14.91
CA SER A 54 21.11 -7.32 15.06
C SER A 54 21.77 -6.60 13.87
N VAL A 55 21.00 -6.29 12.84
CA VAL A 55 21.49 -5.53 11.68
C VAL A 55 21.31 -4.05 11.96
N ALA A 56 22.38 -3.28 11.80
CA ALA A 56 22.31 -1.83 11.85
C ALA A 56 21.44 -1.32 10.69
N ILE A 57 20.43 -0.51 11.00
CA ILE A 57 19.51 0.06 10.01
C ILE A 57 20.25 1.12 9.21
N LYS A 58 20.40 0.90 7.90
CA LYS A 58 21.10 1.82 6.97
C LYS A 58 20.12 2.61 6.12
N ARG A 59 19.00 1.98 5.75
CA ARG A 59 18.01 2.55 4.83
C ARG A 59 16.59 2.24 5.29
N LEU A 60 15.73 3.24 5.17
CA LEU A 60 14.31 3.15 5.49
C LEU A 60 13.52 3.07 4.19
N ILE A 61 12.79 1.98 3.97
CA ILE A 61 11.89 1.82 2.84
C ILE A 61 10.47 2.13 3.31
N VAL A 62 9.86 3.18 2.77
CA VAL A 62 8.53 3.65 3.18
C VAL A 62 7.50 3.29 2.12
N LEU A 63 6.54 2.45 2.48
CA LEU A 63 5.44 2.04 1.61
C LEU A 63 4.35 3.12 1.64
N VAL A 64 4.26 3.88 0.56
CA VAL A 64 3.28 4.95 0.38
C VAL A 64 2.12 4.41 -0.44
N PRO A 65 0.93 4.21 0.14
CA PRO A 65 -0.23 3.79 -0.64
C PRO A 65 -0.64 4.89 -1.61
N ALA A 66 -1.08 4.52 -2.81
CA ALA A 66 -1.58 5.47 -3.82
C ALA A 66 -2.96 6.08 -3.45
N ALA A 67 -3.54 5.70 -2.31
CA ALA A 67 -4.79 6.26 -1.79
C ALA A 67 -4.57 7.67 -1.23
N SER A 68 -5.65 8.44 -1.10
CA SER A 68 -5.59 9.76 -0.45
C SER A 68 -5.40 9.62 1.07
N PHE A 69 -4.42 10.34 1.62
CA PHE A 69 -4.18 10.46 3.06
C PHE A 69 -3.64 11.86 3.38
N SER A 70 -3.64 12.21 4.68
CA SER A 70 -3.01 13.43 5.16
C SER A 70 -1.48 13.30 5.10
N ALA A 71 -0.88 13.79 4.01
CA ALA A 71 0.56 13.69 3.81
C ALA A 71 1.37 14.44 4.88
N SER A 72 0.82 15.53 5.43
CA SER A 72 1.43 16.28 6.53
C SER A 72 1.47 15.49 7.84
N GLU A 73 0.37 14.81 8.18
CA GLU A 73 0.30 13.96 9.37
C GLU A 73 1.23 12.75 9.23
N PHE A 74 1.20 12.10 8.06
CA PHE A 74 2.12 11.00 7.76
C PHE A 74 3.58 11.44 7.86
N SER A 75 3.93 12.59 7.28
CA SER A 75 5.28 13.14 7.36
C SER A 75 5.69 13.48 8.79
N SER A 76 4.78 13.99 9.61
CA SER A 76 5.05 14.33 11.01
C SER A 76 5.36 13.08 11.83
N LYS A 77 4.60 11.99 11.61
CA LYS A 77 4.87 10.68 12.22
C LYS A 77 6.18 10.07 11.71
N LEU A 78 6.42 10.14 10.41
CA LEU A 78 7.65 9.63 9.79
C LEU A 78 8.92 10.26 10.39
N ARG A 79 8.90 11.55 10.70
CA ARG A 79 10.04 12.27 11.30
C ARG A 79 10.57 11.64 12.58
N LEU A 80 9.72 10.97 13.37
CA LEU A 80 10.12 10.30 14.61
C LEU A 80 11.06 9.11 14.37
N PHE A 81 11.00 8.54 13.15
CA PHE A 81 11.73 7.33 12.77
C PHE A 81 12.92 7.62 11.86
N LEU A 82 13.15 8.88 11.49
CA LEU A 82 14.28 9.25 10.64
C LEU A 82 15.57 9.24 11.45
N LEU A 83 16.54 8.47 10.96
CA LEU A 83 17.89 8.42 11.53
C LEU A 83 18.78 9.43 10.79
N GLU A 84 19.68 10.08 11.52
CA GLU A 84 20.71 10.91 10.88
C GLU A 84 21.59 10.05 9.96
N ASN A 85 22.02 10.62 8.83
CA ASN A 85 22.84 9.95 7.82
C ASN A 85 22.19 8.71 7.18
N SER A 86 20.88 8.56 7.31
CA SER A 86 20.13 7.47 6.67
C SER A 86 19.68 7.82 5.24
N THR A 87 19.38 6.77 4.49
CA THR A 87 18.73 6.87 3.18
C THR A 87 17.27 6.47 3.31
N ILE A 88 16.36 7.23 2.70
CA ILE A 88 14.94 6.92 2.65
C ILE A 88 14.56 6.61 1.21
N LEU A 89 13.82 5.53 1.00
CA LEU A 89 13.22 5.19 -0.29
C LEU A 89 11.70 5.14 -0.12
N PHE A 90 11.00 6.13 -0.67
CA PHE A 90 9.54 6.11 -0.75
C PHE A 90 9.09 5.34 -1.99
N ILE A 91 8.17 4.41 -1.82
CA ILE A 91 7.66 3.57 -2.92
C ILE A 91 6.16 3.65 -2.94
N SER A 92 5.58 3.80 -4.13
CA SER A 92 4.14 3.65 -4.33
C SER A 92 3.85 2.73 -5.49
N ILE A 93 2.93 1.78 -5.29
CA ILE A 93 2.41 0.92 -6.34
C ILE A 93 1.16 1.55 -6.93
N ILE A 94 1.14 1.69 -8.25
CA ILE A 94 0.06 2.32 -9.02
C ILE A 94 -0.73 1.26 -9.76
N THR A 95 -2.07 1.36 -9.75
CA THR A 95 -2.93 0.47 -10.53
C THR A 95 -3.58 1.10 -11.77
N ASP A 96 -3.69 2.43 -11.82
CA ASP A 96 -4.28 3.19 -12.92
C ASP A 96 -3.69 4.61 -13.02
N GLN A 97 -3.98 5.30 -14.12
CA GLN A 97 -3.41 6.63 -14.41
C GLN A 97 -3.92 7.73 -13.46
N GLU A 98 -5.13 7.62 -12.92
CA GLU A 98 -5.64 8.57 -11.93
C GLU A 98 -4.83 8.46 -10.62
N GLN A 99 -4.54 7.23 -10.19
CA GLN A 99 -3.67 6.94 -9.04
C GLN A 99 -2.23 7.38 -9.26
N GLU A 100 -1.70 7.27 -10.49
CA GLU A 100 -0.34 7.71 -10.79
C GLU A 100 -0.11 9.18 -10.43
N LEU A 101 -1.03 10.06 -10.85
CA LEU A 101 -0.91 11.49 -10.60
C LEU A 101 -0.97 11.81 -9.11
N LEU A 102 -1.87 11.15 -8.37
CA LEU A 102 -2.00 11.31 -6.93
C LEU A 102 -0.74 10.81 -6.21
N ALA A 103 -0.27 9.61 -6.53
CA ALA A 103 0.94 9.02 -5.97
C ALA A 103 2.18 9.89 -6.25
N ARG A 104 2.35 10.40 -7.48
CA ARG A 104 3.42 11.34 -7.84
C ARG A 104 3.41 12.58 -6.94
N ARG A 105 2.26 13.21 -6.75
CA ARG A 105 2.12 14.41 -5.90
C ARG A 105 2.46 14.12 -4.44
N GLN A 106 1.98 13.00 -3.91
CA GLN A 106 2.25 12.58 -2.54
C GLN A 106 3.74 12.27 -2.33
N LEU A 107 4.36 11.52 -3.24
CA LEU A 107 5.79 11.21 -3.17
C LEU A 107 6.65 12.45 -3.24
N LEU A 108 6.34 13.40 -4.13
CA LEU A 108 7.04 14.68 -4.21
C LEU A 108 6.91 15.46 -2.90
N PHE A 109 5.72 15.52 -2.31
CA PHE A 109 5.52 16.20 -1.04
C PHE A 109 6.34 15.54 0.09
N LEU A 110 6.28 14.22 0.21
CA LEU A 110 7.04 13.48 1.23
C LEU A 110 8.55 13.60 1.04
N GLU A 111 9.00 13.62 -0.21
CA GLU A 111 10.41 13.87 -0.55
C GLU A 111 10.86 15.23 -0.03
N GLN A 112 10.11 16.29 -0.34
CA GLN A 112 10.44 17.64 0.10
C GLN A 112 10.41 17.78 1.62
N MET A 113 9.43 17.18 2.30
CA MET A 113 9.28 17.29 3.75
C MET A 113 10.31 16.51 4.57
N SER A 114 10.92 15.48 3.95
CA SER A 114 11.90 14.59 4.58
C SER A 114 13.34 14.94 4.22
N ARG A 115 13.56 15.74 3.18
CA ARG A 115 14.90 16.16 2.77
C ARG A 115 15.54 17.03 3.85
N SER A 116 16.74 16.63 4.27
CA SER A 116 17.60 17.43 5.14
C SER A 116 19.05 17.26 4.70
N SER A 117 19.98 18.07 5.21
CA SER A 117 21.41 17.95 4.88
C SER A 117 22.01 16.59 5.25
N LYS A 118 21.38 15.86 6.18
CA LYS A 118 21.83 14.56 6.68
C LYS A 118 21.02 13.38 6.14
N ILE A 119 19.99 13.59 5.34
CA ILE A 119 19.06 12.52 4.90
C ILE A 119 18.97 12.51 3.39
N LYS A 120 19.34 11.38 2.78
CA LYS A 120 19.15 11.13 1.35
C LYS A 120 17.77 10.57 1.11
N VAL A 121 17.03 11.15 0.16
CA VAL A 121 15.66 10.75 -0.12
C VAL A 121 15.51 10.37 -1.59
N HIS A 122 14.91 9.22 -1.83
CA HIS A 122 14.57 8.69 -3.15
C HIS A 122 13.09 8.36 -3.21
N THR A 123 12.51 8.46 -4.40
CA THR A 123 11.13 8.10 -4.68
C THR A 123 11.08 7.10 -5.84
N LYS A 124 10.20 6.10 -5.77
CA LYS A 124 9.97 5.12 -6.84
C LYS A 124 8.48 4.90 -7.02
N LEU A 125 8.07 4.86 -8.28
CA LEU A 125 6.72 4.50 -8.70
C LEU A 125 6.78 3.19 -9.45
N VAL A 126 5.89 2.27 -9.09
CA VAL A 126 5.92 0.91 -9.60
C VAL A 126 4.53 0.53 -10.15
N PRO A 127 4.41 0.17 -11.43
CA PRO A 127 3.12 -0.17 -12.02
C PRO A 127 2.70 -1.62 -11.71
N GLN A 128 1.52 -1.81 -11.14
CA GLN A 128 0.78 -3.09 -11.03
C GLN A 128 1.58 -4.32 -10.54
N GLU A 129 2.52 -4.14 -9.62
CA GLU A 129 3.24 -5.25 -9.00
C GLU A 129 2.66 -5.63 -7.63
N SER A 130 3.00 -6.83 -7.16
CA SER A 130 2.79 -7.19 -5.75
C SER A 130 3.83 -6.49 -4.90
N TRP A 131 3.41 -5.94 -3.75
CA TRP A 131 4.34 -5.31 -2.80
C TRP A 131 5.48 -6.24 -2.42
N VAL A 132 5.20 -7.53 -2.22
CA VAL A 132 6.22 -8.50 -1.83
C VAL A 132 7.29 -8.63 -2.91
N LYS A 133 6.90 -8.78 -4.18
CA LYS A 133 7.85 -8.94 -5.30
C LYS A 133 8.71 -7.71 -5.50
N GLU A 134 8.10 -6.53 -5.49
CA GLU A 134 8.83 -5.28 -5.67
C GLU A 134 9.83 -5.05 -4.52
N ILE A 135 9.41 -5.33 -3.29
CA ILE A 135 10.28 -5.21 -2.11
C ILE A 135 11.41 -6.23 -2.14
N GLU A 136 11.14 -7.47 -2.54
CA GLU A 136 12.16 -8.50 -2.75
C GLU A 136 13.24 -8.04 -3.74
N CYS A 137 12.85 -7.42 -4.85
CA CYS A 137 13.78 -6.96 -5.89
C CYS A 137 14.72 -5.83 -5.46
N ILE A 138 14.30 -4.99 -4.50
CA ILE A 138 15.04 -3.77 -4.16
C ILE A 138 15.73 -3.84 -2.80
N THR A 139 15.36 -4.80 -1.96
CA THR A 139 15.82 -4.86 -0.58
C THR A 139 17.29 -5.21 -0.48
N GLN A 140 17.93 -4.67 0.55
CA GLN A 140 19.34 -4.81 0.85
C GLN A 140 19.51 -5.09 2.35
N PRO A 141 20.62 -5.73 2.76
CA PRO A 141 20.92 -5.93 4.16
C PRO A 141 20.97 -4.60 4.94
N GLY A 142 20.18 -4.51 6.01
CA GLY A 142 20.04 -3.30 6.83
C GLY A 142 18.89 -2.39 6.43
N ASP A 143 17.98 -2.85 5.57
CA ASP A 143 16.72 -2.17 5.31
C ASP A 143 15.73 -2.37 6.45
N LEU A 144 15.06 -1.28 6.85
CA LEU A 144 13.85 -1.31 7.66
C LEU A 144 12.67 -0.89 6.77
N ILE A 145 11.60 -1.68 6.78
CA ILE A 145 10.40 -1.35 6.02
C ILE A 145 9.42 -0.63 6.94
N LEU A 146 8.84 0.46 6.49
CA LEU A 146 7.80 1.21 7.19
C LEU A 146 6.53 1.17 6.37
N CYS A 147 5.45 0.67 6.96
CA CYS A 147 4.14 0.65 6.33
C CYS A 147 3.06 1.11 7.31
N SER A 148 1.86 1.39 6.82
CA SER A 148 0.71 1.58 7.70
C SER A 148 -0.02 0.27 7.96
N GLU A 149 -0.63 0.17 9.15
CA GLU A 149 -1.54 -0.91 9.54
C GLU A 149 -2.72 -1.07 8.58
N ASN A 150 -3.27 0.05 8.08
CA ASN A 150 -4.42 0.05 7.18
C ASN A 150 -4.06 -0.18 5.70
N HIS A 151 -2.79 -0.55 5.44
CA HIS A 151 -2.33 -0.85 4.08
C HIS A 151 -2.56 -2.34 3.77
N PHE A 152 -3.60 -2.62 2.99
CA PHE A 152 -3.99 -3.97 2.57
C PHE A 152 -3.71 -4.18 1.09
N GLU A 153 -3.23 -5.37 0.72
CA GLU A 153 -3.07 -5.73 -0.69
C GLU A 153 -4.44 -5.99 -1.34
N ARG A 154 -4.61 -5.52 -2.58
CA ARG A 154 -5.90 -5.54 -3.29
C ARG A 154 -6.39 -6.97 -3.64
N GLN A 155 -5.52 -7.98 -3.57
CA GLN A 155 -5.78 -9.30 -4.17
C GLN A 155 -6.74 -10.19 -3.36
N SER A 156 -6.99 -9.92 -2.08
CA SER A 156 -7.83 -10.79 -1.25
C SER A 156 -9.11 -10.10 -0.78
N ILE A 157 -10.23 -10.39 -1.46
CA ILE A 157 -11.58 -9.94 -1.08
C ILE A 157 -12.06 -10.63 0.20
N ARG A 158 -11.61 -11.88 0.44
CA ARG A 158 -12.18 -12.74 1.48
C ARG A 158 -11.47 -12.60 2.83
N ASN A 159 -10.17 -12.28 2.83
CA ASN A 159 -9.36 -12.06 4.04
C ASN A 159 -8.26 -11.05 3.70
N PRO A 160 -8.48 -9.74 3.92
CA PRO A 160 -7.45 -8.74 3.63
C PRO A 160 -6.26 -8.96 4.56
N VAL A 161 -5.11 -9.28 3.99
CA VAL A 161 -3.83 -9.40 4.73
C VAL A 161 -3.14 -8.04 4.68
N SER A 162 -2.59 -7.60 5.82
CA SER A 162 -1.82 -6.36 5.86
C SER A 162 -0.49 -6.55 5.14
N VAL A 163 -0.13 -5.59 4.29
CA VAL A 163 1.10 -5.63 3.48
C VAL A 163 2.33 -5.83 4.37
N GLY A 164 2.36 -5.17 5.54
CA GLY A 164 3.47 -5.32 6.48
C GLY A 164 3.64 -6.73 7.03
N ARG A 165 2.53 -7.42 7.36
CA ARG A 165 2.59 -8.79 7.88
C ARG A 165 3.04 -9.76 6.80
N GLU A 166 2.56 -9.57 5.57
CA GLU A 166 2.93 -10.42 4.44
C GLU A 166 4.40 -10.27 4.04
N ILE A 167 4.90 -9.04 3.99
CA ILE A 167 6.32 -8.76 3.75
C ILE A 167 7.18 -9.37 4.85
N SER A 168 6.81 -9.17 6.11
CA SER A 168 7.58 -9.68 7.24
C SER A 168 7.64 -11.21 7.23
N SER A 169 6.53 -11.88 6.94
CA SER A 169 6.47 -13.35 6.93
C SER A 169 7.14 -13.99 5.73
N LYS A 170 7.07 -13.38 4.54
CA LYS A 170 7.66 -13.97 3.31
C LYS A 170 9.13 -13.63 3.15
N LEU A 171 9.52 -12.38 3.43
CA LEU A 171 10.87 -11.88 3.17
C LEU A 171 11.77 -11.91 4.41
N HIS A 172 11.22 -12.22 5.60
CA HIS A 172 11.96 -12.21 6.86
C HIS A 172 12.66 -10.87 7.12
N LEU A 173 11.98 -9.76 6.78
CA LEU A 173 12.49 -8.41 6.95
C LEU A 173 11.83 -7.74 8.17
N PRO A 174 12.56 -6.86 8.87
CA PRO A 174 11.95 -6.05 9.92
C PRO A 174 10.97 -5.06 9.30
N VAL A 175 9.75 -5.03 9.82
CA VAL A 175 8.69 -4.12 9.36
C VAL A 175 8.14 -3.31 10.53
N LEU A 176 8.31 -2.00 10.46
CA LEU A 176 7.67 -1.04 11.35
C LEU A 176 6.28 -0.68 10.81
N VAL A 177 5.26 -0.94 11.61
CA VAL A 177 3.87 -0.65 11.26
C VAL A 177 3.39 0.59 12.02
N LEU A 178 2.92 1.60 11.28
CA LEU A 178 2.31 2.81 11.82
C LEU A 178 0.80 2.66 11.93
N GLN A 179 0.28 2.92 13.13
CA GLN A 179 -1.15 2.93 13.45
C GLN A 179 -1.73 4.34 13.39
N ASN A 180 -3.07 4.41 13.40
CA ASN A 180 -3.84 5.66 13.41
C ASN A 180 -3.50 6.60 12.25
N ILE A 181 -3.17 6.06 11.08
CA ILE A 181 -3.08 6.86 9.86
C ILE A 181 -4.33 6.55 9.05
N ASP A 182 -5.20 7.55 8.96
CA ASP A 182 -6.45 7.44 8.23
C ASP A 182 -6.15 7.57 6.74
N PHE A 183 -6.04 6.42 6.08
CA PHE A 183 -6.10 6.37 4.63
C PHE A 183 -7.57 6.40 4.25
N ILE A 184 -7.95 7.45 3.50
CA ILE A 184 -9.24 7.45 2.83
C ILE A 184 -9.12 6.36 1.77
N ARG A 185 -9.63 5.17 2.12
CA ARG A 185 -9.65 4.02 1.24
C ARG A 185 -10.41 4.48 0.00
N GLN A 186 -9.69 4.69 -1.09
CA GLN A 186 -10.31 4.83 -2.39
C GLN A 186 -10.97 3.49 -2.62
N THR A 187 -12.25 3.39 -2.23
CA THR A 187 -13.04 2.20 -2.50
C THR A 187 -12.83 1.91 -3.98
N PRO A 188 -12.40 0.69 -4.35
CA PRO A 188 -12.11 0.35 -5.73
C PRO A 188 -13.32 0.81 -6.50
N THR A 189 -13.11 1.83 -7.33
CA THR A 189 -14.19 2.63 -7.86
C THR A 189 -15.19 1.65 -8.46
N LYS A 190 -16.39 1.59 -7.88
CA LYS A 190 -17.50 0.75 -8.34
C LYS A 190 -17.81 0.95 -9.84
N LYS A 191 -17.13 1.91 -10.50
CA LYS A 191 -17.08 2.17 -11.94
C LYS A 191 -17.00 0.89 -12.79
N LYS A 192 -16.09 -0.07 -12.52
CA LYS A 192 -16.03 -1.30 -13.37
C LYS A 192 -17.29 -2.18 -13.28
N GLY A 193 -17.83 -2.36 -12.07
CA GLY A 193 -19.08 -3.10 -11.89
C GLY A 193 -20.29 -2.33 -12.44
N ARG A 194 -20.28 -1.00 -12.29
CA ARG A 194 -21.31 -0.11 -12.83
C ARG A 194 -21.36 -0.15 -14.35
N GLU A 195 -20.20 -0.18 -15.01
CA GLU A 195 -20.10 -0.33 -16.46
C GLU A 195 -20.65 -1.68 -16.92
N LEU A 196 -20.29 -2.77 -16.26
CA LEU A 196 -20.80 -4.11 -16.59
C LEU A 196 -22.33 -4.19 -16.37
N ILE A 197 -22.85 -3.60 -15.29
CA ILE A 197 -24.28 -3.48 -15.05
C ILE A 197 -24.95 -2.63 -16.14
N ALA A 198 -24.33 -1.52 -16.57
CA ALA A 198 -24.85 -0.68 -17.65
C ALA A 198 -24.94 -1.47 -18.97
N TRP A 199 -23.93 -2.27 -19.30
CA TRP A 199 -23.95 -3.17 -20.45
C TRP A 199 -25.06 -4.21 -20.36
N ILE A 200 -25.25 -4.85 -19.21
CA ILE A 200 -26.34 -5.83 -19.01
C ILE A 200 -27.70 -5.16 -19.21
N VAL A 201 -27.93 -4.00 -18.60
CA VAL A 201 -29.20 -3.26 -18.73
C VAL A 201 -29.42 -2.80 -20.17
N PHE A 202 -28.37 -2.37 -20.86
CA PHE A 202 -28.42 -1.99 -22.27
C PHE A 202 -28.87 -3.16 -23.17
N PHE A 203 -28.23 -4.33 -23.05
CA PHE A 203 -28.62 -5.51 -23.82
C PHE A 203 -30.04 -5.98 -23.49
N LEU A 204 -30.44 -5.89 -22.21
CA LEU A 204 -31.78 -6.27 -21.78
C LEU A 204 -32.87 -5.37 -22.40
N VAL A 205 -32.62 -4.06 -22.48
CA VAL A 205 -33.54 -3.11 -23.14
C VAL A 205 -33.65 -3.42 -24.64
N ILE A 206 -32.54 -3.58 -25.35
CA ILE A 206 -32.56 -3.89 -26.79
C ILE A 206 -33.29 -5.20 -27.05
N SER A 207 -32.99 -6.25 -26.27
CA SER A 207 -33.64 -7.54 -26.42
C SER A 207 -35.15 -7.46 -26.19
N PHE A 208 -35.59 -6.68 -25.19
CA PHE A 208 -37.01 -6.48 -24.89
C PHE A 208 -37.74 -5.74 -26.03
N PHE A 209 -37.17 -4.65 -26.54
CA PHE A 209 -37.78 -3.88 -27.64
C PHE A 209 -37.78 -4.65 -28.96
N THR A 210 -36.69 -5.36 -29.27
CA THR A 210 -36.62 -6.22 -30.46
C THR A 210 -37.71 -7.29 -30.44
N PHE A 211 -37.92 -7.94 -29.29
CA PHE A 211 -38.99 -8.92 -29.12
C PHE A 211 -40.37 -8.30 -29.31
N PHE A 212 -40.60 -7.12 -28.74
CA PHE A 212 -41.88 -6.41 -28.86
C PHE A 212 -42.19 -5.97 -30.30
N GLN A 213 -41.18 -5.44 -31.01
CA GLN A 213 -41.29 -5.07 -32.42
C GLN A 213 -41.60 -6.28 -33.31
N PHE A 214 -40.98 -7.43 -33.02
CA PHE A 214 -41.28 -8.67 -33.73
C PHE A 214 -42.74 -9.10 -33.56
N GLN A 215 -43.31 -8.97 -32.37
CA GLN A 215 -44.72 -9.27 -32.13
C GLN A 215 -45.66 -8.30 -32.87
N ILE A 216 -45.37 -7.00 -32.86
CA ILE A 216 -46.15 -6.00 -33.62
C ILE A 216 -46.16 -6.37 -35.10
N TYR A 217 -44.99 -6.73 -35.65
CA TYR A 217 -44.86 -7.10 -37.05
C TYR A 217 -45.69 -8.34 -37.43
N GLN A 218 -45.78 -9.34 -36.53
CA GLN A 218 -46.56 -10.55 -36.80
C GLN A 218 -48.07 -10.35 -36.71
N TYR A 219 -48.55 -9.58 -35.72
CA TYR A 219 -50.00 -9.51 -35.43
C TYR A 219 -50.70 -8.30 -36.05
N ILE A 220 -49.98 -7.23 -36.36
CA ILE A 220 -50.57 -5.96 -36.79
C ILE A 220 -50.06 -5.62 -38.19
N THR A 221 -50.88 -5.92 -39.20
CA THR A 221 -50.59 -5.56 -40.59
C THR A 221 -51.15 -4.19 -40.95
N GLY A 222 -50.52 -3.52 -41.91
CA GLY A 222 -50.94 -2.20 -42.40
C GLY A 222 -50.32 -1.02 -41.66
N TRP A 223 -50.81 0.18 -41.98
CA TRP A 223 -50.24 1.46 -41.55
C TRP A 223 -50.17 1.65 -40.03
N ILE A 224 -51.09 1.03 -39.29
CA ILE A 224 -51.14 1.13 -37.83
C ILE A 224 -49.97 0.38 -37.18
N GLY A 225 -49.54 -0.74 -37.75
CA GLY A 225 -48.32 -1.44 -37.33
C GLY A 225 -47.07 -0.57 -37.53
N THR A 226 -47.00 0.16 -38.64
CA THR A 226 -45.91 1.11 -38.92
C THR A 226 -45.86 2.24 -37.89
N MET A 227 -47.01 2.76 -37.44
CA MET A 227 -47.05 3.78 -36.39
C MET A 227 -46.56 3.24 -35.05
N PHE A 228 -47.05 2.07 -34.60
CA PHE A 228 -46.59 1.47 -33.34
C PHE A 228 -45.09 1.16 -33.37
N PHE A 229 -44.60 0.62 -34.48
CA PHE A 229 -43.17 0.38 -34.67
C PHE A 229 -42.36 1.67 -34.50
N SER A 230 -42.77 2.75 -35.18
CA SER A 230 -42.07 4.06 -35.10
C SER A 230 -42.03 4.61 -33.67
N VAL A 231 -43.14 4.52 -32.92
CA VAL A 231 -43.19 4.96 -31.52
C VAL A 231 -42.26 4.13 -30.64
N THR A 232 -42.20 2.81 -30.83
CA THR A 232 -41.32 1.94 -30.02
C THR A 232 -39.84 2.27 -30.20
N VAL A 233 -39.41 2.56 -31.44
CA VAL A 233 -38.02 2.97 -31.74
C VAL A 233 -37.66 4.28 -31.02
N ILE A 234 -38.55 5.27 -31.03
CA ILE A 234 -38.30 6.55 -30.34
C ILE A 234 -38.13 6.34 -28.82
N ILE A 235 -38.97 5.49 -28.21
CA ILE A 235 -38.89 5.17 -26.79
C ILE A 235 -37.58 4.43 -26.47
N GLU A 236 -37.17 3.47 -27.30
CA GLU A 236 -35.93 2.73 -27.14
C GLU A 236 -34.71 3.67 -27.13
N PHE A 237 -34.61 4.58 -28.10
CA PHE A 237 -33.54 5.59 -28.16
C PHE A 237 -33.52 6.47 -26.91
N TYR A 238 -34.68 6.91 -26.43
CA TYR A 238 -34.78 7.71 -25.22
C TYR A 238 -34.28 6.96 -23.98
N LEU A 239 -34.62 5.67 -23.84
CA LEU A 239 -34.16 4.84 -22.72
C LEU A 239 -32.66 4.61 -22.76
N ILE A 240 -32.10 4.29 -23.94
CA ILE A 240 -30.65 4.12 -24.11
C ILE A 240 -29.90 5.41 -23.72
N TRP A 241 -30.38 6.56 -24.18
CA TRP A 241 -29.79 7.86 -23.82
C TRP A 241 -29.84 8.11 -22.31
N LYS A 242 -30.98 7.81 -21.66
CA LYS A 242 -31.15 7.96 -20.22
C LYS A 242 -30.22 7.02 -19.43
N ILE A 243 -30.07 5.77 -19.86
CA ILE A 243 -29.16 4.78 -19.25
C ILE A 243 -27.71 5.27 -19.35
N ASN A 244 -27.28 5.72 -20.53
CA ASN A 244 -25.93 6.26 -20.70
C ASN A 244 -25.67 7.47 -19.78
N LYS A 245 -26.66 8.36 -19.61
CA LYS A 245 -26.57 9.49 -18.69
C LYS A 245 -26.52 9.09 -17.21
N ILE A 246 -27.17 8.01 -16.80
CA ILE A 246 -27.17 7.52 -15.41
C ILE A 246 -25.85 6.84 -15.07
N PHE A 247 -25.22 6.18 -16.05
CA PHE A 247 -24.04 5.34 -15.84
C PHE A 247 -22.71 5.98 -16.28
N SER A 248 -22.73 7.11 -16.99
CA SER A 248 -21.60 8.04 -17.15
C SER A 248 -21.33 8.78 -15.84
#